data_AF-A0A9J6D9T7-F1
#
_entry.id   AF-A0A9J6D9T7-F1
#
_cell.length_a   1.000
_cell.length_b   1.000
_cell.length_c   1.000
_cell.angle_alpha   90.00
_cell.angle_beta   90.00
_cell.angle_gamma   90.00
#
_symmetry.space_group_name_H-M   'P 1'
#
loop_
_entity.id
_entity.type
_entity.pdbx_description
1 polymer ?
#
loop_
_entity_poly.entity_id
_entity_poly.type
_entity_poly.pdbx_seq_one_letter_code
_entity_poly.pdbx_strand_id
1 'polypeptide(L)' 'MSTLVPPVQLEKSENQWRVDYIQDVASSPDFDYPAEFYEHTEILWKDKGVQAAFERSNEYQLIDCAK' A
#
# COMPACT_ATOMS: atom_id res chain seq x y z
N MET A 1 4.63 5.26 2.88
CA MET A 1 4.95 6.17 1.74
C MET A 1 5.29 7.58 2.22
N SER A 2 4.48 8.18 3.11
CA SER A 2 4.73 9.52 3.67
C SER A 2 5.95 9.64 4.61
N THR A 3 6.50 8.50 5.05
CA THR A 3 7.68 8.41 5.93
C THR A 3 9.01 8.33 5.15
N LEU A 4 8.97 8.14 3.84
CA LEU A 4 10.15 8.17 2.96
C LEU A 4 10.59 9.62 2.74
N VAL A 5 11.90 9.86 2.56
CA VAL A 5 12.46 11.19 2.27
C VAL A 5 13.27 11.13 0.96
N PRO A 6 12.86 11.78 -0.13
CA PRO A 6 11.59 12.50 -0.30
C PRO A 6 10.39 11.55 -0.31
N PRO A 7 9.18 12.02 0.04
CA PRO A 7 7.99 11.19 0.09
C PRO A 7 7.62 10.70 -1.31
N VAL A 8 7.10 9.48 -1.37
CA VAL A 8 6.55 8.91 -2.61
C VAL A 8 5.04 9.17 -2.62
N GLN A 9 4.56 9.77 -3.70
CA GLN A 9 3.13 9.97 -3.94
C GLN A 9 2.58 8.86 -4.83
N LEU A 10 1.29 8.58 -4.70
CA LEU A 10 0.58 7.69 -5.62
C LEU A 10 0.63 8.27 -7.04
N GLU A 11 0.75 7.41 -8.05
CA GLU A 11 0.64 7.84 -9.45
C GLU A 11 -0.78 8.35 -9.73
N LYS A 12 -1.79 7.65 -9.18
CA LYS A 12 -3.19 8.03 -9.30
C LYS A 12 -3.73 8.51 -7.96
N SER A 13 -4.08 9.79 -7.86
CA SER A 13 -4.73 10.34 -6.66
C SER A 13 -6.06 9.65 -6.34
N GLU A 14 -6.72 9.04 -7.33
CA GLU A 14 -7.91 8.21 -7.16
C GLU A 14 -7.67 6.93 -6.36
N ASN A 15 -6.41 6.53 -6.16
CA ASN A 15 -6.06 5.39 -5.31
C ASN A 15 -5.91 5.77 -3.84
N GLN A 16 -5.98 7.05 -3.49
CA GLN A 16 -5.79 7.52 -2.12
C GLN A 16 -6.78 6.87 -1.16
N TRP A 17 -8.07 6.82 -1.50
CA TRP A 17 -9.09 6.20 -0.64
C TRP A 17 -8.85 4.69 -0.42
N ARG A 18 -8.21 3.99 -1.38
CA ARG A 18 -7.83 2.59 -1.22
C ARG A 18 -6.68 2.45 -0.22
N VAL A 19 -5.72 3.37 -0.27
CA VAL A 19 -4.63 3.43 0.72
C VAL A 19 -5.20 3.68 2.12
N ASP A 20 -6.18 4.56 2.24
CA ASP A 20 -6.86 4.84 3.51
C ASP A 20 -7.62 3.60 4.01
N TYR A 21 -8.35 2.89 3.13
CA TYR A 21 -9.02 1.64 3.46
C TYR A 21 -8.05 0.57 3.99
N ILE A 22 -6.92 0.36 3.31
CA ILE A 22 -5.92 -0.63 3.74
C ILE A 22 -5.28 -0.24 5.08
N GLN A 23 -5.04 1.05 5.33
CA GLN A 23 -4.43 1.50 6.59
C GLN A 23 -5.41 1.49 7.77
N ASP A 24 -6.68 1.82 7.55
CA ASP A 24 -7.66 1.98 8.63
C ASP A 24 -8.45 0.69 8.88
N VAL A 25 -9.01 0.09 7.81
CA VAL A 25 -9.92 -1.04 7.90
C VAL A 25 -9.17 -2.37 8.01
N ALA A 26 -8.16 -2.58 7.14
CA ALA A 26 -7.41 -3.84 7.11
C ALA A 26 -6.39 -3.99 8.25
N SER A 27 -6.15 -2.93 9.03
CA SER A 27 -5.33 -2.98 10.25
C SER A 27 -6.09 -3.52 11.47
N SER A 28 -7.39 -3.81 11.33
CA SER A 28 -8.21 -4.37 12.40
C SER A 28 -7.77 -5.81 12.73
N PRO A 29 -7.68 -6.18 14.02
CA PRO A 29 -7.26 -7.53 14.43
C PRO A 29 -8.24 -8.64 14.00
N ASP A 30 -9.52 -8.31 13.83
CA ASP A 30 -10.58 -9.24 13.40
C ASP A 30 -10.97 -9.03 11.92
N PHE A 31 -9.99 -8.70 11.07
CA PHE A 31 -10.28 -8.44 9.66
C PHE A 31 -10.55 -9.74 8.89
N ASP A 32 -11.74 -9.85 8.28
CA ASP A 32 -12.23 -11.05 7.57
C ASP A 32 -11.67 -11.23 6.15
N TYR A 33 -10.76 -10.36 5.69
CA TYR A 33 -10.18 -10.39 4.33
C TYR A 33 -11.22 -10.56 3.19
N PRO A 34 -12.18 -9.63 3.06
CA PRO A 34 -13.19 -9.67 1.99
C PRO A 34 -12.57 -9.53 0.59
N ALA A 35 -13.32 -9.90 -0.46
CA ALA A 35 -12.87 -9.80 -1.85
C ALA A 35 -12.36 -8.38 -2.22
N GLU A 36 -13.02 -7.34 -1.72
CA GLU A 36 -12.65 -5.94 -1.92
C GLU A 36 -11.22 -5.63 -1.44
N PHE A 37 -10.75 -6.30 -0.38
CA PHE A 37 -9.38 -6.12 0.12
C PHE A 37 -8.37 -6.55 -0.93
N TYR A 38 -8.58 -7.71 -1.55
CA TYR A 38 -7.69 -8.23 -2.58
C TYR A 38 -7.74 -7.34 -3.84
N GLU A 39 -8.92 -6.87 -4.24
CA GLU A 39 -9.06 -5.96 -5.37
C GLU A 39 -8.35 -4.62 -5.13
N HIS A 40 -8.53 -4.03 -3.94
CA HIS A 40 -7.87 -2.78 -3.58
C HIS A 40 -6.36 -2.94 -3.50
N THR A 41 -5.90 -4.05 -2.91
CA THR A 41 -4.47 -4.38 -2.83
C THR A 41 -3.86 -4.58 -4.21
N GLU A 42 -4.53 -5.29 -5.12
CA GLU A 42 -4.03 -5.50 -6.48
C GLU A 42 -3.96 -4.18 -7.28
N ILE A 43 -4.99 -3.33 -7.17
CA ILE A 43 -5.00 -2.01 -7.81
C ILE A 43 -3.85 -1.14 -7.29
N LEU A 44 -3.63 -1.14 -5.98
CA LEU A 44 -2.53 -0.41 -5.36
C LEU A 44 -1.18 -0.99 -5.75
N TRP A 45 -1.02 -2.30 -5.80
CA TRP A 45 0.23 -2.94 -6.20
C TRP A 45 0.62 -2.58 -7.64
N LYS A 46 -0.36 -2.39 -8.53
CA LYS A 46 -0.12 -1.95 -9.91
C LYS A 46 0.17 -0.44 -10.04
N ASP A 47 0.01 0.34 -8.98
CA ASP A 47 0.29 1.78 -8.99
C ASP A 47 1.81 2.04 -8.92
N LYS A 48 2.32 2.88 -9.82
CA LYS A 48 3.76 3.13 -9.89
C LYS A 48 4.31 3.84 -8.66
N GLY A 49 3.50 4.63 -7.95
CA GLY A 49 3.91 5.23 -6.68
C GLY A 49 4.12 4.16 -5.61
N VAL A 50 3.28 3.13 -5.58
CA VAL A 50 3.45 2.00 -4.66
C VAL A 50 4.67 1.16 -5.01
N GLN A 51 4.87 0.88 -6.30
CA GLN A 51 6.08 0.17 -6.77
C GLN A 51 7.36 0.96 -6.44
N ALA A 52 7.39 2.27 -6.66
CA ALA A 52 8.54 3.12 -6.32
C ALA A 52 8.82 3.15 -4.81
N ALA A 53 7.77 3.07 -3.97
CA ALA A 53 7.95 2.92 -2.54
C ALA A 53 8.49 1.53 -2.16
N PHE A 54 8.06 0.48 -2.86
CA PHE A 54 8.53 -0.90 -2.66
C PHE A 54 10.01 -1.08 -3.08
N GLU A 55 10.45 -0.47 -4.18
CA GLU A 55 11.86 -0.45 -4.58
C GLU A 55 12.78 0.19 -3.52
N ARG A 56 12.21 1.10 -2.72
CA ARG A 56 12.87 1.76 -1.58
C ARG A 56 12.59 1.08 -0.24
N SER A 57 12.17 -0.18 -0.25
CA SER A 57 11.87 -0.97 0.96
C SER A 57 13.06 -1.12 1.89
N ASN A 58 14.29 -0.87 1.42
CA ASN A 58 15.48 -0.79 2.26
C ASN A 58 15.45 0.38 3.27
N GLU A 59 14.57 1.37 3.09
CA GLU A 59 14.43 2.53 3.99
C GLU A 59 13.42 2.31 5.13
N TYR A 60 12.73 1.16 5.14
CA TYR A 60 11.78 0.78 6.20
C TYR A 60 11.80 -0.73 6.45
N GLN A 61 11.05 -1.21 7.43
CA GLN A 61 10.97 -2.66 7.68
C GLN A 61 9.89 -3.24 6.77
N LEU A 62 10.29 -4.12 5.85
CA LEU A 62 9.39 -4.88 4.99
C LEU A 62 9.75 -6.37 5.08
N ILE A 63 8.74 -7.23 5.08
CA ILE A 63 8.91 -8.68 5.14
C ILE A 63 9.38 -9.19 3.77
N ASP A 64 10.39 -10.08 3.75
CA ASP A 64 11.06 -10.59 2.55
C ASP A 64 10.12 -11.32 1.56
N CYS A 65 8.97 -11.79 2.03
CA CYS A 65 7.94 -12.44 1.21
C CYS A 65 7.11 -11.48 0.35
N ALA A 66 7.28 -10.16 0.50
CA ALA A 66 6.64 -9.19 -0.39
C ALA A 66 7.29 -9.24 -1.78
N LYS A 67 6.60 -9.82 -2.78
CA LYS A 67 7.02 -9.91 -4.18
C LYS A 67 5.83 -9.72 -5.12
#